data_AF-A0A8J6NPQ0-F1
#
_entry.id   AF-A0A8J6NPQ0-F1
#
_cell.length_a   1.000
_cell.length_b   1.000
_cell.length_c   1.000
_cell.angle_alpha   90.00
_cell.angle_beta   90.00
_cell.angle_gamma   90.00
#
_symmetry.space_group_name_H-M   'P 1'
#
loop_
_entity.id
_entity.type
_entity.pdbx_description
1 polymer ?
#
loop_
_entity_poly.entity_id
_entity_poly.type
_entity_poly.pdbx_seq_one_letter_code
_entity_poly.pdbx_strand_id
1 'polypeptide(L)'
;MPISIALAGKGGTGKTTVAGLLIKYLVKTGKSPVLAVDADSNANLNEVLGLEVFDTLGNAREEMKKGIVPSGMTKDVFMDMKLQQAIMEHEGYDLIVMGQPEGPGCYCAANTLLTGFLDKLIGNYPYIVMDNEAGMEHISRLTTSNVDILLIV
;
A
#
# COMPACT_ATOMS: atom_id res chain seq x y z
N MET A 1 -0.15 -12.51 -13.46
CA MET A 1 0.71 -11.45 -12.92
C MET A 1 -0.05 -10.14 -13.06
N PRO A 2 -0.16 -9.35 -11.98
CA PRO A 2 -0.76 -8.01 -12.03
C PRO A 2 0.00 -7.11 -13.00
N ILE A 3 -0.68 -6.13 -13.57
CA ILE A 3 -0.03 -4.99 -14.22
C ILE A 3 0.23 -3.92 -13.17
N SER A 4 1.50 -3.61 -12.94
CA SER A 4 1.98 -2.66 -11.94
C SER A 4 2.30 -1.30 -12.58
N ILE A 5 1.58 -0.26 -12.14
CA ILE A 5 1.75 1.11 -12.62
C ILE A 5 2.23 1.98 -11.45
N ALA A 6 3.41 2.58 -11.57
CA ALA A 6 3.95 3.49 -10.57
C ALA A 6 3.95 4.93 -11.09
N LEU A 7 3.67 5.87 -10.21
CA LEU A 7 3.79 7.30 -10.47
C LEU A 7 5.03 7.86 -9.77
N ALA A 8 5.77 8.72 -10.47
CA ALA A 8 6.96 9.41 -9.96
C ALA A 8 7.05 10.83 -10.52
N GLY A 9 7.79 11.71 -9.86
CA GLY A 9 7.81 13.14 -10.19
C GLY A 9 8.04 14.03 -8.98
N LYS A 10 8.28 15.33 -9.21
CA LYS A 10 8.57 16.30 -8.14
C LYS A 10 7.36 16.52 -7.22
N GLY A 11 7.60 17.08 -6.03
CA GLY A 11 6.51 17.51 -5.16
C GLY A 11 5.60 18.52 -5.86
N GLY A 12 4.29 18.35 -5.75
CA GLY A 12 3.30 19.27 -6.33
C GLY A 12 3.03 19.14 -7.83
N THR A 13 3.60 18.14 -8.54
CA THR A 13 3.34 17.95 -9.99
C THR A 13 1.97 17.34 -10.30
N GLY A 14 1.24 16.88 -9.28
CA GLY A 14 -0.11 16.29 -9.43
C GLY A 14 -0.14 14.77 -9.57
N LYS A 15 0.92 14.06 -9.16
CA LYS A 15 1.00 12.58 -9.14
C LYS A 15 -0.24 11.93 -8.53
N THR A 16 -0.57 12.26 -7.28
CA THR A 16 -1.73 11.73 -6.56
C THR A 16 -3.04 11.95 -7.31
N THR A 17 -3.20 13.13 -7.92
CA THR A 17 -4.37 13.43 -8.75
C THR A 17 -4.44 12.51 -9.97
N VAL A 18 -3.32 12.34 -10.67
CA VAL A 18 -3.22 11.44 -11.83
C VAL A 18 -3.44 9.99 -11.41
N ALA A 19 -2.91 9.56 -10.26
CA ALA A 19 -3.11 8.22 -9.70
C ALA A 19 -4.60 7.96 -9.44
N GLY A 20 -5.29 8.86 -8.74
CA GLY A 20 -6.71 8.72 -8.47
C GLY A 20 -7.57 8.73 -9.75
N LEU A 21 -7.24 9.58 -10.73
CA LEU A 21 -7.91 9.57 -12.04
C LEU A 21 -7.68 8.27 -12.80
N LEU A 22 -6.46 7.74 -12.77
CA LEU A 22 -6.11 6.46 -13.39
C LEU A 22 -6.89 5.31 -12.76
N ILE A 23 -6.92 5.22 -11.43
CA ILE A 23 -7.68 4.19 -10.69
C ILE A 23 -9.15 4.26 -11.08
N LYS A 24 -9.78 5.46 -11.01
CA LYS A 24 -11.18 5.64 -11.41
C LYS A 24 -11.43 5.26 -12.87
N TYR A 25 -10.50 5.57 -13.77
CA TYR A 25 -10.59 5.19 -15.18
C TYR A 25 -10.49 3.67 -15.40
N LEU A 26 -9.56 2.98 -14.72
CA LEU A 26 -9.42 1.53 -14.79
C LEU A 26 -10.72 0.86 -14.34
N VAL A 27 -11.23 1.23 -13.17
CA VAL A 27 -12.49 0.70 -12.63
C VAL A 27 -13.65 0.96 -13.59
N LYS A 28 -13.81 2.20 -14.06
CA LYS A 28 -14.88 2.57 -15.00
C LYS A 28 -14.81 1.80 -16.34
N THR A 29 -13.63 1.36 -16.76
CA THR A 29 -13.43 0.60 -18.00
C THR A 29 -13.41 -0.92 -17.79
N GLY A 30 -13.89 -1.40 -16.64
CA GLY A 30 -14.01 -2.83 -16.34
C GLY A 30 -12.68 -3.50 -15.99
N LYS A 31 -11.66 -2.73 -15.63
CA LYS A 31 -10.32 -3.21 -15.23
C LYS A 31 -10.21 -3.21 -13.70
N SER A 32 -11.02 -4.03 -13.06
CA SER A 32 -11.12 -4.16 -11.60
C SER A 32 -10.91 -5.63 -11.16
N PRO A 33 -10.59 -5.90 -9.88
CA PRO A 33 -10.27 -4.93 -8.83
C PRO A 33 -8.89 -4.25 -9.03
N VAL A 34 -8.76 -3.00 -8.60
CA VAL A 34 -7.47 -2.28 -8.59
C VAL A 34 -6.94 -2.21 -7.16
N LEU A 35 -5.67 -2.55 -6.94
CA LEU A 35 -5.00 -2.25 -5.70
C LEU A 35 -4.33 -0.88 -5.79
N ALA A 36 -4.84 0.09 -5.05
CA ALA A 36 -4.23 1.39 -4.86
C ALA A 36 -3.23 1.33 -3.70
N VAL A 37 -2.01 1.80 -3.92
CA VAL A 37 -0.97 1.88 -2.89
C VAL A 37 -0.56 3.34 -2.75
N ASP A 38 -0.84 3.92 -1.60
CA ASP A 38 -0.33 5.22 -1.19
C ASP A 38 0.99 5.02 -0.44
N ALA A 39 2.09 5.29 -1.13
CA ALA A 39 3.44 5.21 -0.56
C ALA A 39 3.95 6.56 -0.03
N ASP A 40 3.12 7.61 -0.05
CA ASP A 40 3.42 8.92 0.53
C ASP A 40 3.10 8.91 2.04
N SER A 41 4.00 9.51 2.83
CA SER A 41 3.86 9.62 4.28
C SER A 41 2.69 10.53 4.71
N ASN A 42 2.21 11.40 3.82
CA ASN A 42 1.11 12.33 4.08
C ASN A 42 -0.28 11.75 3.81
N ALA A 43 -0.38 10.56 3.20
CA ALA A 43 -1.63 9.88 2.89
C ALA A 43 -2.68 10.79 2.22
N ASN A 44 -2.50 11.07 0.92
CA ASN A 44 -3.37 11.97 0.17
C ASN A 44 -4.24 11.24 -0.87
N LEU A 45 -3.90 10.00 -1.22
CA LEU A 45 -4.62 9.25 -2.25
C LEU A 45 -6.01 8.85 -1.79
N ASN A 46 -6.19 8.57 -0.50
CA ASN A 46 -7.49 8.28 0.10
C ASN A 46 -8.48 9.43 -0.09
N GLU A 47 -8.06 10.69 0.05
CA GLU A 47 -8.94 11.85 -0.13
C GLU A 47 -9.42 11.95 -1.58
N VAL A 48 -8.52 11.71 -2.54
CA VAL A 48 -8.86 11.72 -3.98
C VAL A 48 -9.84 10.60 -4.33
N LEU A 49 -9.70 9.44 -3.69
CA LEU A 49 -10.58 8.29 -3.89
C LEU A 49 -11.89 8.40 -3.08
N GLY A 50 -11.94 9.23 -2.05
CA GLY A 50 -13.11 9.39 -1.18
C GLY A 50 -13.20 8.31 -0.10
N LEU A 51 -12.05 7.83 0.40
CA LEU A 51 -11.95 6.82 1.44
C LEU A 51 -11.48 7.43 2.77
N GLU A 52 -12.05 6.94 3.87
CA GLU A 52 -11.52 7.18 5.21
C GLU A 52 -10.43 6.14 5.52
N VAL A 53 -9.30 6.61 6.03
CA VAL A 53 -8.17 5.75 6.43
C VAL A 53 -8.28 5.49 7.93
N PHE A 54 -8.51 4.23 8.29
CA PHE A 54 -8.63 3.83 9.70
C PHE A 54 -7.32 3.25 10.26
N ASP A 55 -6.47 2.67 9.41
CA ASP A 55 -5.18 2.10 9.79
C ASP A 55 -4.18 2.16 8.62
N THR A 56 -2.90 1.89 8.87
CA THR A 56 -1.82 1.89 7.87
C THR A 56 -0.88 0.71 8.07
N LEU A 57 -0.16 0.30 7.02
CA LEU A 57 0.85 -0.75 7.15
C LEU A 57 1.99 -0.37 8.11
N GLY A 58 2.34 0.91 8.16
CA GLY A 58 3.32 1.44 9.12
C GLY A 58 2.86 1.27 10.57
N ASN A 59 1.58 1.54 10.86
CA ASN A 59 1.02 1.35 12.20
C ASN A 59 0.90 -0.14 12.56
N ALA A 60 0.44 -0.98 11.63
CA ALA A 60 0.43 -2.43 11.81
C ALA A 60 1.84 -2.93 12.18
N ARG A 61 2.88 -2.49 11.46
CA ARG A 61 4.30 -2.79 11.74
C ARG A 61 4.77 -2.31 13.12
N GLU A 62 4.39 -1.11 13.56
CA GLU A 62 4.71 -0.62 14.90
C GLU A 62 4.04 -1.46 16.00
N GLU A 63 2.80 -1.90 15.78
CA GLU A 63 2.14 -2.83 16.71
C GLU A 63 2.85 -4.19 16.78
N MET A 64 3.39 -4.68 15.65
CA MET A 64 4.22 -5.90 15.62
C MET A 64 5.45 -5.76 16.53
N LYS A 65 6.11 -4.60 16.49
CA LYS A 65 7.28 -4.30 17.34
C LYS A 65 6.92 -4.31 18.83
N LYS A 66 5.76 -3.75 19.19
CA LYS A 66 5.27 -3.76 20.58
C LYS A 66 4.97 -5.17 21.09
N GLY A 67 4.61 -6.09 20.20
CA GLY A 67 4.55 -7.53 20.48
C GLY A 67 3.46 -7.94 21.47
N ILE A 68 2.45 -7.10 21.69
CA ILE A 68 1.30 -7.40 22.54
C ILE A 68 0.32 -8.26 21.73
N VAL A 69 0.48 -9.58 21.80
CA VAL A 69 -0.42 -10.52 21.15
C VAL A 69 -1.50 -10.96 22.13
N PRO A 70 -2.78 -10.96 21.74
CA PRO A 70 -3.86 -11.49 22.56
C PRO A 70 -3.61 -12.96 22.97
N SER A 71 -4.01 -13.31 24.20
CA SER A 71 -3.92 -14.69 24.70
C SER A 71 -4.65 -15.66 23.76
N GLY A 72 -3.99 -16.74 23.36
CA GLY A 72 -4.54 -17.77 22.48
C GLY A 72 -4.27 -17.57 20.98
N MET A 73 -3.55 -16.52 20.60
CA MET A 73 -3.18 -16.26 19.21
C MET A 73 -1.65 -16.35 19.02
N THR A 74 -1.20 -16.87 17.88
CA THR A 74 0.21 -16.77 17.50
C THR A 74 0.51 -15.37 16.98
N LYS A 75 1.78 -14.95 17.04
CA LYS A 75 2.21 -13.69 16.44
C LYS A 75 1.75 -13.61 14.98
N ASP A 76 1.98 -14.65 14.18
CA ASP A 76 1.74 -14.61 12.74
C ASP A 76 0.26 -14.36 12.40
N VAL A 77 -0.66 -15.00 13.13
CA VAL A 77 -2.11 -14.79 12.96
C VAL A 77 -2.52 -13.38 13.36
N PHE A 78 -1.97 -12.85 14.46
CA PHE A 78 -2.24 -11.47 14.87
C PHE A 78 -1.76 -10.46 13.83
N MET A 79 -0.61 -10.75 13.20
CA MET A 79 -0.01 -9.90 12.18
C MET A 79 -0.81 -9.91 10.88
N ASP A 80 -1.19 -11.09 10.38
CA ASP A 80 -2.07 -11.19 9.22
C ASP A 80 -3.39 -10.43 9.46
N MET A 81 -3.98 -10.56 10.65
CA MET A 81 -5.20 -9.82 11.00
C MET A 81 -4.99 -8.30 10.97
N LYS A 82 -3.87 -7.80 11.49
CA LYS A 82 -3.54 -6.37 11.49
C LYS A 82 -3.27 -5.82 10.09
N LEU A 83 -2.58 -6.60 9.27
CA LEU A 83 -2.31 -6.24 7.89
C LEU A 83 -3.60 -6.23 7.05
N GLN A 84 -4.54 -7.15 7.31
CA GLN A 84 -5.88 -7.13 6.71
C GLN A 84 -6.68 -5.90 7.14
N GLN A 85 -6.60 -5.50 8.43
CA GLN A 85 -7.28 -4.29 8.94
C GLN A 85 -6.76 -2.99 8.31
N ALA A 86 -5.54 -3.00 7.77
CA ALA A 86 -4.94 -1.84 7.08
C ALA A 86 -5.36 -1.71 5.61
N ILE A 87 -6.21 -2.61 5.10
CA ILE A 87 -6.78 -2.52 3.76
C ILE A 87 -8.12 -1.79 3.85
N MET A 88 -8.26 -0.71 3.09
CA MET A 88 -9.53 -0.01 2.91
C MET A 88 -10.23 -0.57 1.66
N GLU A 89 -11.22 -1.43 1.89
CA GLU A 89 -12.00 -2.06 0.82
C GLU A 89 -13.03 -1.10 0.21
N HIS A 90 -13.16 -1.10 -1.12
CA HIS A 90 -14.19 -0.33 -1.83
C HIS A 90 -14.66 -1.06 -3.10
N GLU A 91 -15.83 -0.68 -3.62
CA GLU A 91 -16.33 -1.22 -4.87
C GLU A 91 -15.37 -0.90 -6.03
N GLY A 92 -14.74 -1.94 -6.58
CA GLY A 92 -13.87 -1.89 -7.76
C GLY A 92 -12.40 -1.61 -7.48
N TYR A 93 -12.03 -1.17 -6.29
CA TYR A 93 -10.64 -0.93 -5.90
C TYR A 93 -10.48 -0.99 -4.39
N ASP A 94 -9.31 -1.42 -3.93
CA ASP A 94 -8.93 -1.38 -2.52
C ASP A 94 -7.74 -0.44 -2.36
N LEU A 95 -7.61 0.16 -1.18
CA LEU A 95 -6.51 1.07 -0.87
C LEU A 95 -5.68 0.52 0.28
N ILE A 96 -4.36 0.63 0.14
CA ILE A 96 -3.39 0.46 1.21
C ILE A 96 -2.62 1.75 1.36
N VAL A 97 -2.47 2.19 2.61
CA VAL A 97 -1.64 3.34 2.96
C VAL A 97 -0.42 2.85 3.71
N MET A 98 0.76 3.24 3.23
CA MET A 98 2.03 2.87 3.85
C MET A 98 2.20 3.52 5.22
N GLY A 99 1.79 4.78 5.36
CA GLY A 99 1.97 5.56 6.58
C GLY A 99 3.42 5.95 6.81
N GLN A 100 3.70 6.46 8.02
CA GLN A 100 4.99 7.06 8.36
C GLN A 100 6.18 6.07 8.31
N PRO A 101 7.38 6.54 7.93
CA PRO A 101 8.59 5.72 7.90
C PRO A 101 9.02 5.22 9.29
N GLU A 102 9.91 4.23 9.30
CA GLU A 102 10.41 3.57 10.51
C GLU A 102 11.09 4.57 11.46
N GLY A 103 10.69 4.53 12.73
CA GLY A 103 11.45 5.16 13.81
C GLY A 103 12.70 4.35 14.16
N PRO A 104 13.46 4.74 15.19
CA PRO A 104 14.59 3.96 15.66
C PRO A 104 14.14 2.57 16.18
N GLY A 105 14.78 1.50 15.68
CA GLY A 105 14.51 0.14 16.13
C GLY A 105 14.89 -0.95 15.13
N CYS A 106 14.67 -2.20 15.53
CA CYS A 106 14.82 -3.37 14.66
C CYS A 106 13.45 -3.78 14.11
N TYR A 107 13.29 -3.71 12.79
CA TYR A 107 12.05 -4.02 12.08
C TYR A 107 12.13 -5.26 11.18
N CYS A 108 13.27 -5.96 11.15
CA CYS A 108 13.53 -7.04 10.20
C CYS A 108 12.46 -8.14 10.19
N ALA A 109 11.99 -8.55 11.37
CA ALA A 109 10.94 -9.58 11.48
C ALA A 109 9.61 -9.07 10.90
N ALA A 110 9.17 -7.87 11.32
CA ALA A 110 7.94 -7.27 10.85
C ALA A 110 7.96 -7.00 9.34
N ASN A 111 9.11 -6.58 8.80
CA ASN A 111 9.29 -6.35 7.36
C ASN A 111 9.22 -7.66 6.57
N THR A 112 9.83 -8.74 7.06
CA THR A 112 9.75 -10.06 6.40
C THR A 112 8.30 -10.52 6.26
N LEU A 113 7.50 -10.32 7.30
CA LEU A 113 6.09 -10.72 7.32
C LEU A 113 5.22 -9.80 6.45
N LEU A 114 5.46 -8.50 6.51
CA LEU A 114 4.80 -7.51 5.67
C LEU A 114 5.05 -7.79 4.19
N THR A 115 6.30 -8.07 3.80
CA THR A 115 6.62 -8.47 2.42
C THR A 115 5.87 -9.74 2.01
N GLY A 116 5.88 -10.78 2.85
CA GLY A 116 5.17 -12.03 2.57
C GLY A 116 3.65 -11.86 2.46
N PHE A 117 3.06 -10.93 3.22
CA PHE A 117 1.65 -10.57 3.10
C PHE A 117 1.37 -9.81 1.81
N LEU A 118 2.17 -8.78 1.50
CA LEU A 118 2.02 -7.99 0.28
C LEU A 118 2.14 -8.85 -0.97
N ASP A 119 3.09 -9.78 -1.02
CA ASP A 119 3.25 -10.70 -2.15
C ASP A 119 2.00 -11.56 -2.38
N LYS A 120 1.37 -12.06 -1.30
CA LYS A 120 0.11 -12.81 -1.38
C LYS A 120 -1.04 -11.91 -1.81
N LEU A 121 -1.11 -10.71 -1.26
CA LEU A 121 -2.20 -9.76 -1.50
C LEU A 121 -2.20 -9.28 -2.95
N ILE A 122 -1.04 -8.87 -3.45
CA ILE A 122 -0.80 -8.39 -4.81
C ILE A 122 -1.26 -9.43 -5.84
N GLY A 123 -1.07 -10.73 -5.55
CA GLY A 123 -1.50 -11.83 -6.42
C GLY A 123 -3.01 -11.88 -6.69
N ASN A 124 -3.83 -11.23 -5.86
CA ASN A 124 -5.29 -11.22 -5.99
C ASN A 124 -5.82 -10.09 -6.89
N TYR A 125 -4.95 -9.18 -7.35
CA TYR A 125 -5.37 -8.03 -8.15
C TYR A 125 -4.84 -8.14 -9.59
N PRO A 126 -5.66 -7.83 -10.61
CA PRO A 126 -5.19 -7.69 -11.98
C PRO A 126 -4.39 -6.40 -12.22
N TYR A 127 -4.62 -5.35 -11.43
CA TYR A 127 -3.98 -4.04 -11.58
C TYR A 127 -3.52 -3.48 -10.23
N ILE A 128 -2.34 -2.86 -10.21
CA ILE A 128 -1.80 -2.14 -9.07
C ILE A 128 -1.43 -0.73 -9.52
N VAL A 129 -1.83 0.28 -8.75
CA VAL A 129 -1.44 1.67 -8.97
C VAL A 129 -0.74 2.19 -7.72
N MET A 130 0.52 2.56 -7.85
CA MET A 130 1.35 3.07 -6.75
C MET A 130 1.58 4.57 -6.90
N ASP A 131 1.10 5.35 -5.95
CA ASP A 131 1.43 6.76 -5.80
C ASP A 131 2.62 6.90 -4.86
N ASN A 132 3.78 7.31 -5.40
CA ASN A 132 5.00 7.47 -4.61
C ASN A 132 5.25 8.94 -4.26
N GLU A 133 5.89 9.18 -3.12
CA GLU A 133 6.49 10.47 -2.80
C GLU A 133 7.61 10.83 -3.82
N ALA A 134 8.18 12.04 -3.72
CA ALA A 134 9.30 12.47 -4.58
C ALA A 134 10.58 11.64 -4.30
N GLY A 135 10.63 10.43 -4.83
CA GLY A 135 11.70 9.46 -4.58
C GLY A 135 11.24 8.03 -4.86
N MET A 136 12.16 7.13 -5.22
CA MET A 136 11.85 5.72 -5.53
C MET A 136 12.19 4.79 -4.35
N GLU A 137 12.63 5.33 -3.22
CA GLU A 137 13.12 4.59 -2.05
C GLU A 137 12.05 3.75 -1.35
N HIS A 138 10.77 3.99 -1.63
CA HIS A 138 9.65 3.20 -1.13
C HIS A 138 9.38 1.97 -2.00
N ILE A 139 9.72 2.03 -3.29
CA ILE A 139 9.52 0.93 -4.26
C ILE A 139 10.42 -0.27 -3.93
N SER A 140 11.66 -0.02 -3.48
CA SER A 140 12.61 -1.09 -3.15
C SER A 140 12.30 -1.80 -1.82
N ARG A 141 11.48 -1.21 -0.95
CA ARG A 141 11.21 -1.73 0.40
C ARG A 141 10.05 -2.72 0.47
N LEU A 142 9.13 -2.69 -0.51
CA LEU A 142 7.80 -3.28 -0.31
C LEU A 142 7.48 -4.45 -1.21
N THR A 143 8.11 -4.55 -2.38
CA THR A 143 7.75 -5.62 -3.31
C THR A 143 8.95 -6.09 -4.10
N THR A 144 8.99 -7.39 -4.37
CA THR A 144 9.81 -8.01 -5.43
C THR A 144 9.28 -7.71 -6.84
N SER A 145 8.23 -6.89 -6.96
CA SER A 145 7.53 -6.62 -8.22
C SER A 145 8.30 -5.60 -9.06
N ASN A 146 8.62 -5.97 -10.29
CA ASN A 146 9.02 -5.01 -11.30
C ASN A 146 7.84 -4.07 -11.58
N VAL A 147 8.09 -2.76 -11.62
CA VAL A 147 7.15 -1.78 -12.15
C VAL A 147 7.04 -2.03 -13.67
N ASP A 148 5.84 -2.36 -14.17
CA ASP A 148 5.62 -2.56 -15.61
C ASP A 148 5.57 -1.22 -16.35
N ILE A 149 4.94 -0.23 -15.72
CA ILE A 149 4.74 1.11 -16.30
C ILE A 149 5.12 2.16 -15.25
N LEU A 150 6.11 2.99 -15.58
CA LEU A 150 6.47 4.17 -14.80
C LEU A 150 5.91 5.43 -15.48
N LEU A 151 5.00 6.12 -14.82
CA LEU A 151 4.45 7.40 -15.25
C LEU A 151 5.20 8.54 -14.54
N ILE A 152 5.88 9.37 -15.32
CA ILE A 152 6.57 10.56 -14.81
C ILE A 152 5.64 11.77 -14.99
N VAL A 153 5.33 12.45 -13.89
CA VAL A 153 4.45 13.63 -13.82
C VAL A 153 5.22 14.86 -13.37
#